data_AF-A0A9D4RAR2-F1
#
_entry.id   AF-A0A9D4RAR2-F1
#
_cell.length_a   1.000
_cell.length_b   1.000
_cell.length_c   1.000
_cell.angle_alpha   90.00
_cell.angle_beta   90.00
_cell.angle_gamma   90.00
#
_symmetry.space_group_name_H-M   'P 1'
#
loop_
_entity.id
_entity.type
_entity.pdbx_description
1 polymer ?
#
loop_
_entity_poly.entity_id
_entity_poly.type
_entity_poly.pdbx_seq_one_letter_code
_entity_poly.pdbx_strand_id
1 'polypeptide(L)'
;MLFPFMKDIDEDDALLESFFDGMKETNANPGVPLLCKNDPLIREFASSKLCRLGEKKEQRVKDVDNVRTKVRTVGRLLKQLHQNNEAKSPLSEFITGMNFMKVLNATKNISLESDSPQLALTIGHYIKHIALLKSSIGVQTEDEQMIKEARHFTELYNAHWNDRVSCVAKRRQQMRHINKPTKVPLTSDLIKLKDWLLQQLRNVIKVENPTRVLWEKAANMAMVRIAMFNKRRIAEVSEMKVTDFTEMEAQDDIDSEIYNALDMSEKILSKRCGIV
;
A
#
# COMPACT_ATOMS: atom_id res chain seq x y z
N MET A 1 -20.48 -21.41 23.43
CA MET A 1 -19.19 -20.95 22.88
C MET A 1 -19.52 -20.25 21.56
N LEU A 2 -19.88 -18.97 21.65
CA LEU A 2 -20.27 -18.13 20.51
C LEU A 2 -19.02 -17.74 19.71
N PHE A 3 -19.19 -17.60 18.40
CA PHE A 3 -18.17 -17.59 17.36
C PHE A 3 -16.97 -16.65 17.60
N PRO A 4 -15.72 -17.04 17.26
CA PRO A 4 -14.50 -16.22 17.37
C PRO A 4 -14.47 -14.94 16.51
N PHE A 5 -15.56 -14.62 15.81
CA PHE A 5 -15.63 -13.59 14.78
C PHE A 5 -16.56 -12.42 15.12
N MET A 6 -17.32 -12.50 16.22
CA MET A 6 -18.12 -11.37 16.70
C MET A 6 -17.30 -10.63 17.75
N LYS A 7 -16.55 -9.62 17.30
CA LYS A 7 -15.92 -8.65 18.19
C LYS A 7 -16.99 -7.72 18.77
N ASP A 8 -16.75 -7.22 19.98
CA ASP A 8 -17.62 -6.23 20.62
C ASP A 8 -17.66 -4.95 19.79
N ILE A 9 -18.86 -4.47 19.47
CA ILE A 9 -19.10 -3.27 18.65
C ILE A 9 -18.42 -2.05 19.27
N ASP A 10 -18.42 -1.93 20.60
CA ASP A 10 -17.79 -0.84 21.33
C ASP A 10 -16.26 -0.85 21.24
N GLU A 11 -15.64 -2.03 21.14
CA GLU A 11 -14.18 -2.16 20.98
C GLU A 11 -13.76 -1.77 19.55
N ASP A 12 -14.56 -2.15 18.55
CA ASP A 12 -14.32 -1.81 17.15
C ASP A 12 -14.46 -0.30 16.89
N ASP A 13 -15.41 0.38 17.53
CA ASP A 13 -15.57 1.83 17.43
C ASP A 13 -14.41 2.60 18.08
N ALA A 14 -13.92 2.18 19.25
CA ALA A 14 -12.75 2.78 19.89
C ALA A 14 -11.47 2.61 19.04
N LEU A 15 -11.29 1.44 18.42
CA LEU A 15 -10.18 1.19 17.48
C LEU A 15 -10.27 2.07 16.24
N LEU A 16 -11.49 2.28 15.73
CA LEU A 16 -11.73 3.14 14.57
C LEU A 16 -11.43 4.62 14.89
N GLU A 17 -11.80 5.10 16.08
CA GLU A 17 -11.45 6.44 16.53
C GLU A 17 -9.93 6.65 16.62
N SER A 18 -9.22 5.72 17.30
CA SER A 18 -7.75 5.75 17.37
C SER A 18 -7.09 5.70 15.99
N PHE A 19 -7.67 4.94 15.05
CA PHE A 19 -7.21 4.88 13.67
C PHE A 19 -7.25 6.25 12.99
N PHE A 20 -8.35 6.99 13.12
CA PHE A 20 -8.53 8.32 12.54
C PHE A 20 -7.71 9.39 13.25
N ASP A 21 -7.54 9.31 14.57
CA ASP A 21 -6.70 10.26 15.32
C ASP A 21 -5.23 10.17 14.91
N GLY A 22 -4.76 8.97 14.58
CA GLY A 22 -3.41 8.79 13.99
C GLY A 22 -3.28 9.25 12.53
N MET A 23 -4.37 9.69 11.88
CA MET A 23 -4.35 10.17 10.51
C MET A 23 -3.86 11.62 10.42
N LYS A 24 -2.54 11.79 10.28
CA LYS A 24 -1.91 13.11 10.09
C LYS A 24 -2.42 13.87 8.85
N GLU A 25 -2.48 15.20 9.01
CA GLU A 25 -2.77 16.20 7.98
C GLU A 25 -1.65 16.28 6.92
N THR A 26 -2.00 16.71 5.71
CA THR A 26 -1.01 16.89 4.64
C THR A 26 -1.14 18.25 3.98
N ASN A 27 -0.01 18.92 3.73
CA ASN A 27 0.01 20.23 3.08
C ASN A 27 -0.63 20.21 1.68
N ALA A 28 -0.48 19.11 0.94
CA ALA A 28 -1.02 18.97 -0.41
C ALA A 28 -2.56 18.83 -0.42
N ASN A 29 -3.16 18.29 0.63
CA ASN A 29 -4.61 18.05 0.69
C ASN A 29 -5.14 18.36 2.10
N PRO A 30 -5.25 19.65 2.48
CA PRO A 30 -5.66 20.04 3.82
C PRO A 30 -7.12 19.64 4.11
N GLY A 31 -7.41 19.21 5.34
CA GLY A 31 -8.74 18.90 5.85
C GLY A 31 -9.27 17.51 5.47
N VAL A 32 -8.48 16.70 4.76
CA VAL A 32 -8.88 15.33 4.39
C VAL A 32 -9.07 14.42 5.61
N PRO A 33 -8.21 14.40 6.64
CA PRO A 33 -8.41 13.54 7.80
C PRO A 33 -9.75 13.77 8.51
N LEU A 34 -10.12 15.04 8.75
CA LEU A 34 -11.39 15.39 9.38
C LEU A 34 -12.59 14.98 8.52
N LEU A 35 -12.49 15.21 7.21
CA LEU A 35 -13.52 14.82 6.25
C LEU A 35 -13.71 13.30 6.21
N CYS A 36 -12.63 12.51 6.29
CA CYS A 36 -12.73 11.06 6.41
C CYS A 36 -13.34 10.62 7.74
N LYS A 37 -12.95 11.27 8.85
CA LYS A 37 -13.43 10.93 10.20
C LYS A 37 -14.93 11.14 10.37
N ASN A 38 -15.48 12.14 9.69
CA ASN A 38 -16.88 12.54 9.80
C ASN A 38 -17.81 11.90 8.76
N ASP A 39 -17.28 11.24 7.73
CA ASP A 39 -18.09 10.64 6.67
C ASP A 39 -18.45 9.17 7.00
N PRO A 40 -19.74 8.82 7.15
CA PRO A 40 -20.14 7.47 7.57
C PRO A 40 -19.69 6.36 6.63
N LEU A 41 -19.73 6.60 5.32
CA LEU A 41 -19.40 5.58 4.33
C LEU A 41 -17.87 5.40 4.19
N ILE A 42 -17.09 6.47 4.42
CA ILE A 42 -15.63 6.37 4.52
C ILE A 42 -15.21 5.64 5.81
N ARG A 43 -15.91 5.88 6.93
CA ARG A 43 -15.71 5.11 8.17
C ARG A 43 -15.97 3.62 7.97
N GLU A 44 -17.07 3.26 7.30
CA GLU A 44 -17.36 1.87 6.95
C GLU A 44 -16.28 1.27 6.04
N PHE A 45 -15.82 2.03 5.05
CA PHE A 45 -14.70 1.60 4.22
C PHE A 45 -13.42 1.38 5.03
N ALA A 46 -13.11 2.25 5.99
CA ALA A 46 -11.95 2.11 6.87
C ALA A 46 -12.06 0.87 7.75
N SER A 47 -13.21 0.68 8.42
CA SER A 47 -13.51 -0.50 9.24
C SER A 47 -13.31 -1.79 8.44
N SER A 48 -13.92 -1.89 7.26
CA SER A 48 -13.75 -3.04 6.37
C SER A 48 -12.28 -3.31 5.98
N LYS A 49 -11.45 -2.27 5.81
CA LYS A 49 -10.01 -2.46 5.54
C LYS A 49 -9.21 -2.86 6.77
N LEU A 50 -9.60 -2.43 7.97
CA LEU A 50 -8.98 -2.84 9.22
C LEU A 50 -9.30 -4.28 9.57
N CYS A 51 -10.56 -4.73 9.37
CA CYS A 51 -10.94 -6.12 9.57
C CYS A 51 -10.11 -7.09 8.71
N ARG A 52 -9.74 -6.66 7.50
CA ARG A 52 -8.87 -7.45 6.59
C ARG A 52 -7.42 -7.61 7.07
N LEU A 53 -7.00 -6.89 8.10
CA LEU A 53 -5.66 -7.04 8.68
C LEU A 53 -5.56 -8.23 9.64
N GLY A 54 -6.68 -8.82 10.06
CA GLY A 54 -6.68 -9.97 10.97
C GLY A 54 -6.22 -9.59 12.38
N GLU A 55 -5.66 -10.56 13.10
CA GLU A 55 -5.24 -10.40 14.49
C GLU A 55 -4.00 -9.49 14.61
N LYS A 56 -3.93 -8.65 15.66
CA LYS A 56 -2.81 -7.71 15.86
C LYS A 56 -1.43 -8.37 15.84
N LYS A 57 -1.32 -9.64 16.27
CA LYS A 57 -0.05 -10.39 16.29
C LYS A 57 0.50 -10.71 14.89
N GLU A 58 -0.36 -10.72 13.88
CA GLU A 58 -0.03 -11.02 12.48
C GLU A 58 0.20 -9.75 11.65
N GLN A 59 -0.15 -8.59 12.20
CA GLN A 59 -0.05 -7.31 11.52
C GLN A 59 1.40 -6.82 11.48
N ARG A 60 1.79 -6.27 10.33
CA ARG A 60 3.06 -5.56 10.20
C ARG A 60 2.92 -4.12 10.66
N VAL A 61 4.04 -3.53 11.05
CA VAL A 61 4.15 -2.15 11.55
C VAL A 61 3.46 -1.13 10.64
N LYS A 62 3.54 -1.30 9.32
CA LYS A 62 3.01 -0.36 8.32
C LYS A 62 1.61 -0.69 7.82
N ASP A 63 0.99 -1.78 8.26
CA ASP A 63 -0.29 -2.21 7.69
C ASP A 63 -1.42 -1.20 7.99
N VAL A 64 -1.45 -0.65 9.20
CA VAL A 64 -2.41 0.41 9.58
C VAL A 64 -2.19 1.69 8.75
N ASP A 65 -0.94 2.10 8.55
CA ASP A 65 -0.61 3.28 7.73
C ASP A 65 -0.94 3.08 6.25
N ASN A 66 -0.79 1.85 5.75
CA ASN A 66 -1.26 1.47 4.43
C ASN A 66 -2.77 1.64 4.35
N VAL A 67 -3.55 1.19 5.34
CA VAL A 67 -5.00 1.43 5.39
C VAL A 67 -5.33 2.91 5.43
N ARG A 68 -4.65 3.72 6.27
CA ARG A 68 -4.82 5.19 6.29
C ARG A 68 -4.58 5.81 4.91
N THR A 69 -3.60 5.32 4.16
CA THR A 69 -3.34 5.79 2.79
C THR A 69 -4.51 5.50 1.84
N LYS A 70 -5.14 4.32 1.96
CA LYS A 70 -6.34 3.98 1.19
C LYS A 70 -7.51 4.90 1.55
N VAL A 71 -7.75 5.10 2.85
CA VAL A 71 -8.83 5.95 3.35
C VAL A 71 -8.63 7.41 2.93
N ARG A 72 -7.42 7.95 3.05
CA ARG A 72 -7.08 9.29 2.55
C ARG A 72 -7.33 9.44 1.05
N THR A 73 -7.08 8.39 0.27
CA THR A 73 -7.34 8.41 -1.18
C THR A 73 -8.84 8.59 -1.47
N VAL A 74 -9.70 7.95 -0.68
CA VAL A 74 -11.16 8.14 -0.76
C VAL A 74 -11.57 9.53 -0.25
N GLY A 75 -10.98 10.02 0.84
CA GLY A 75 -11.23 11.39 1.31
C GLY A 75 -10.83 12.46 0.31
N ARG A 76 -9.72 12.27 -0.43
CA ARG A 76 -9.33 13.13 -1.56
C ARG A 76 -10.39 13.13 -2.67
N LEU A 77 -10.97 11.97 -2.97
CA LEU A 77 -12.09 11.88 -3.92
C LEU A 77 -13.29 12.69 -3.46
N LEU A 78 -13.71 12.53 -2.21
CA LEU A 78 -14.84 13.27 -1.66
C LEU A 78 -14.56 14.79 -1.64
N LYS A 79 -13.34 15.20 -1.27
CA LYS A 79 -12.91 16.60 -1.36
C LYS A 79 -13.00 17.15 -2.79
N GLN A 80 -12.57 16.40 -3.79
CA GLN A 80 -12.70 16.80 -5.21
C GLN A 80 -14.18 16.90 -5.64
N LEU A 81 -15.03 16.01 -5.14
CA LEU A 81 -16.47 16.06 -5.41
C LEU A 81 -17.10 17.32 -4.80
N HIS A 82 -16.67 17.73 -3.60
CA HIS A 82 -17.12 18.99 -2.98
C HIS A 82 -16.66 20.24 -3.73
N GLN A 83 -15.50 20.22 -4.39
CA GLN A 83 -15.07 21.37 -5.21
C GLN A 83 -15.98 21.61 -6.42
N ASN A 84 -16.65 20.56 -6.89
CA ASN A 84 -17.49 20.59 -8.08
C ASN A 84 -19.00 20.58 -7.75
N ASN A 85 -19.37 20.73 -6.47
CA ASN A 85 -20.77 20.80 -6.04
C ASN A 85 -20.96 21.96 -5.04
N GLU A 86 -22.14 22.56 -5.07
CA GLU A 86 -22.46 23.72 -4.22
C GLU A 86 -22.63 23.33 -2.74
N ALA A 87 -23.16 22.13 -2.48
CA ALA A 87 -23.35 21.60 -1.13
C ALA A 87 -22.33 20.51 -0.79
N LYS A 88 -21.83 20.54 0.46
CA LYS A 88 -20.98 19.48 1.02
C LYS A 88 -21.86 18.34 1.50
N SER A 89 -21.91 17.28 0.70
CA SER A 89 -22.68 16.07 0.99
C SER A 89 -21.79 14.90 1.43
N PRO A 90 -22.31 13.94 2.20
CA PRO A 90 -21.60 12.68 2.47
C PRO A 90 -21.34 11.90 1.18
N LEU A 91 -20.33 11.03 1.20
CA LEU A 91 -19.94 10.20 0.06
C LEU A 91 -21.11 9.36 -0.46
N SER A 92 -22.00 8.90 0.42
CA SER A 92 -23.18 8.11 0.06
C SER A 92 -24.04 8.79 -1.03
N GLU A 93 -24.23 10.11 -0.96
CA GLU A 93 -25.03 10.86 -1.95
C GLU A 93 -24.39 10.89 -3.35
N PHE A 94 -23.07 10.68 -3.45
CA PHE A 94 -22.37 10.61 -4.73
C PHE A 94 -22.35 9.20 -5.32
N ILE A 95 -22.54 8.16 -4.51
CA ILE A 95 -22.60 6.77 -4.96
C ILE A 95 -24.03 6.45 -5.41
N THR A 96 -24.45 7.11 -6.49
CA THR A 96 -25.76 6.97 -7.13
C THR A 96 -25.61 6.96 -8.65
N GLY A 97 -26.55 6.34 -9.36
CA GLY A 97 -26.51 6.33 -10.82
C GLY A 97 -26.41 7.73 -11.45
N MET A 98 -27.13 8.71 -10.89
CA MET A 98 -27.13 10.10 -11.36
C MET A 98 -25.77 10.78 -11.21
N ASN A 99 -25.05 10.48 -10.13
CA ASN A 99 -23.75 11.09 -9.83
C ASN A 99 -22.56 10.29 -10.39
N PHE A 100 -22.79 9.18 -11.09
CA PHE A 100 -21.72 8.34 -11.66
C PHE A 100 -20.71 9.14 -12.49
N MET A 101 -21.19 10.00 -13.39
CA MET A 101 -20.31 10.83 -14.23
C MET A 101 -19.49 11.84 -13.43
N LYS A 102 -20.04 12.37 -12.33
CA LYS A 102 -19.30 13.27 -11.42
C LYS A 102 -18.15 12.53 -10.74
N VAL A 103 -18.41 11.34 -10.22
CA VAL A 103 -17.39 10.48 -9.59
C VAL A 103 -16.29 10.07 -10.57
N LEU A 104 -16.68 9.71 -11.80
CA LEU A 104 -15.76 9.36 -12.87
C LEU A 104 -14.84 10.54 -13.23
N ASN A 105 -15.40 11.74 -13.39
CA ASN A 105 -14.63 12.94 -13.73
C ASN A 105 -13.73 13.38 -12.56
N ALA A 106 -14.21 13.35 -11.32
CA ALA A 106 -13.40 13.63 -10.14
C ALA A 106 -12.18 12.69 -10.05
N THR A 107 -12.38 11.38 -10.34
CA THR A 107 -11.29 10.40 -10.37
C THR A 107 -10.24 10.74 -11.44
N LYS A 108 -10.68 11.15 -12.64
CA LYS A 108 -9.78 11.57 -13.72
C LYS A 108 -8.97 12.80 -13.32
N ASN A 109 -9.62 13.80 -12.72
CA ASN A 109 -8.96 15.04 -12.31
C ASN A 109 -7.87 14.76 -11.27
N ILE A 110 -8.17 13.98 -10.23
CA ILE A 110 -7.19 13.61 -9.20
C ILE A 110 -5.98 12.89 -9.81
N SER A 111 -6.21 12.00 -10.77
CA SER A 111 -5.14 11.26 -11.45
C SER A 111 -4.28 12.18 -12.33
N LEU A 112 -4.89 13.17 -12.99
CA LEU A 112 -4.18 14.16 -13.81
C LEU A 112 -3.37 15.13 -12.93
N GLU A 113 -3.97 15.69 -11.88
CA GLU A 113 -3.30 16.60 -10.94
C GLU A 113 -2.11 15.94 -10.25
N SER A 114 -2.24 14.65 -9.89
CA SER A 114 -1.16 13.89 -9.24
C SER A 114 -0.17 13.28 -10.25
N ASP A 115 -0.36 13.55 -11.54
CA ASP A 115 0.35 12.92 -12.66
C ASP A 115 0.54 11.40 -12.48
N SER A 116 -0.48 10.70 -12.01
CA SER A 116 -0.40 9.30 -11.59
C SER A 116 -1.55 8.48 -12.18
N PRO A 117 -1.32 7.76 -13.30
CA PRO A 117 -2.32 6.86 -13.88
C PRO A 117 -2.74 5.74 -12.91
N GLN A 118 -1.80 5.25 -12.08
CA GLN A 118 -2.07 4.23 -11.07
C GLN A 118 -3.13 4.69 -10.06
N LEU A 119 -3.15 5.99 -9.73
CA LEU A 119 -4.11 6.54 -8.78
C LEU A 119 -5.56 6.39 -9.28
N ALA A 120 -5.82 6.57 -10.57
CA ALA A 120 -7.15 6.35 -11.15
C ALA A 120 -7.62 4.90 -11.00
N LEU A 121 -6.72 3.93 -11.23
CA LEU A 121 -7.02 2.51 -11.05
C LEU A 121 -7.34 2.20 -9.59
N THR A 122 -6.49 2.69 -8.69
CA THR A 122 -6.64 2.53 -7.24
C THR A 122 -7.97 3.08 -6.74
N ILE A 123 -8.33 4.31 -7.15
CA ILE A 123 -9.61 4.93 -6.80
C ILE A 123 -10.79 4.10 -7.34
N GLY A 124 -10.72 3.62 -8.58
CA GLY A 124 -11.76 2.75 -9.15
C GLY A 124 -12.00 1.49 -8.33
N HIS A 125 -10.94 0.81 -7.90
CA HIS A 125 -11.06 -0.36 -7.03
C HIS A 125 -11.73 -0.03 -5.69
N TYR A 126 -11.43 1.13 -5.11
CA TYR A 126 -12.02 1.55 -3.83
C TYR A 126 -13.49 1.92 -3.99
N ILE A 127 -13.85 2.69 -5.02
CA ILE A 127 -15.24 3.07 -5.28
C ILE A 127 -16.10 1.84 -5.55
N LYS A 128 -15.61 0.85 -6.31
CA LYS A 128 -16.34 -0.41 -6.53
C LYS A 128 -16.66 -1.10 -5.20
N HIS A 129 -15.69 -1.15 -4.29
CA HIS A 129 -15.88 -1.72 -2.96
C HIS A 129 -16.85 -0.88 -2.11
N ILE A 130 -16.75 0.45 -2.16
CA ILE A 130 -17.64 1.38 -1.45
C ILE A 130 -19.09 1.26 -1.92
N ALA A 131 -19.34 1.05 -3.21
CA ALA A 131 -20.68 0.80 -3.72
C ALA A 131 -21.30 -0.48 -3.14
N LEU A 132 -20.49 -1.54 -2.99
CA LEU A 132 -20.93 -2.76 -2.31
C LEU A 132 -21.21 -2.53 -0.83
N LEU A 133 -20.36 -1.76 -0.13
CA LEU A 133 -20.58 -1.39 1.27
C LEU A 133 -21.87 -0.56 1.44
N LYS A 134 -22.12 0.41 0.56
CA LYS A 134 -23.38 1.18 0.55
C LYS A 134 -24.59 0.27 0.42
N SER A 135 -24.54 -0.68 -0.52
CA SER A 135 -25.61 -1.67 -0.67
C SER A 135 -25.77 -2.56 0.57
N SER A 136 -24.66 -2.97 1.20
CA SER A 136 -24.67 -3.79 2.41
C SER A 136 -25.31 -3.07 3.59
N ILE A 137 -24.97 -1.79 3.80
CA ILE A 137 -25.61 -0.95 4.83
C ILE A 137 -27.11 -0.85 4.54
N GLY A 138 -27.51 -0.57 3.30
CA GLY A 138 -28.92 -0.49 2.93
C GLY A 138 -29.69 -1.77 3.22
N VAL A 139 -29.09 -2.94 3.01
CA VAL A 139 -29.70 -4.24 3.38
C VAL A 139 -29.84 -4.38 4.90
N GLN A 140 -28.81 -3.99 5.66
CA GLN A 140 -28.84 -4.07 7.14
C GLN A 140 -29.86 -3.11 7.76
N THR A 141 -30.09 -1.96 7.14
CA THR A 141 -31.02 -0.93 7.62
C THR A 141 -32.39 -0.96 6.94
N GLU A 142 -32.64 -1.96 6.07
CA GLU A 142 -33.87 -2.07 5.27
C GLU A 142 -34.17 -0.81 4.42
N ASP A 143 -33.14 -0.10 3.97
CA ASP A 143 -33.25 1.08 3.10
C ASP A 143 -33.17 0.68 1.62
N GLU A 144 -34.34 0.45 1.03
CA GLU A 144 -34.50 0.09 -0.39
C GLU A 144 -33.96 1.16 -1.35
N GLN A 145 -34.03 2.43 -0.97
CA GLN A 145 -33.53 3.51 -1.83
C GLN A 145 -32.00 3.47 -1.88
N MET A 146 -31.34 3.28 -0.74
CA MET A 146 -29.88 3.13 -0.65
C MET A 146 -29.37 1.94 -1.46
N ILE A 147 -30.07 0.79 -1.38
CA ILE A 147 -29.77 -0.42 -2.17
C ILE A 147 -29.89 -0.12 -3.67
N LYS A 148 -31.01 0.48 -4.09
CA LYS A 148 -31.28 0.81 -5.49
C LYS A 148 -30.24 1.75 -6.07
N GLU A 149 -29.84 2.78 -5.33
CA GLU A 149 -28.81 3.73 -5.74
C GLU A 149 -27.45 3.07 -5.94
N ALA A 150 -27.03 2.25 -4.97
CA ALA A 150 -25.78 1.51 -5.03
C ALA A 150 -25.76 0.52 -6.21
N ARG A 151 -26.89 -0.15 -6.46
CA ARG A 151 -27.07 -1.05 -7.61
C ARG A 151 -26.93 -0.30 -8.94
N HIS A 152 -27.67 0.80 -9.13
CA HIS A 152 -27.57 1.61 -10.36
C HIS A 152 -26.14 2.12 -10.59
N PHE A 153 -25.47 2.58 -9.53
CA PHE A 153 -24.07 2.99 -9.62
C PHE A 153 -23.17 1.82 -10.07
N THR A 154 -23.38 0.63 -9.50
CA THR A 154 -22.59 -0.58 -9.81
C THR A 154 -22.80 -1.05 -11.25
N GLU A 155 -24.03 -0.99 -11.76
CA GLU A 155 -24.35 -1.30 -13.16
C GLU A 155 -23.60 -0.36 -14.12
N LEU A 156 -23.66 0.95 -13.88
CA LEU A 156 -22.90 1.94 -14.67
C LEU A 156 -21.38 1.77 -14.54
N TYR A 157 -20.89 1.44 -13.34
CA TYR A 157 -19.47 1.15 -13.12
C TYR A 157 -19.02 -0.03 -13.98
N ASN A 158 -19.74 -1.14 -13.95
CA ASN A 158 -19.39 -2.34 -14.70
C ASN A 158 -19.48 -2.10 -16.22
N ALA A 159 -20.43 -1.28 -16.67
CA ALA A 159 -20.61 -0.96 -18.09
C ALA A 159 -19.58 0.02 -18.64
N HIS A 160 -19.07 0.98 -17.84
CA HIS A 160 -18.34 2.13 -18.40
C HIS A 160 -16.99 2.41 -17.77
N TRP A 161 -16.73 1.96 -16.55
CA TRP A 161 -15.52 2.36 -15.83
C TRP A 161 -14.24 1.84 -16.50
N ASN A 162 -14.28 0.61 -17.00
CA ASN A 162 -13.12 -0.01 -17.64
C ASN A 162 -12.64 0.82 -18.83
N ASP A 163 -13.54 1.13 -19.76
CA ASP A 163 -13.17 1.78 -21.01
C ASP A 163 -12.82 3.25 -20.80
N ARG A 164 -13.54 3.93 -19.89
CA ARG A 164 -13.37 5.37 -19.66
C ARG A 164 -12.22 5.73 -18.73
N VAL A 165 -11.79 4.80 -17.87
CA VAL A 165 -10.76 5.05 -16.84
C VAL A 165 -9.67 4.00 -16.89
N SER A 166 -10.01 2.72 -16.68
CA SER A 166 -9.01 1.67 -16.46
C SER A 166 -8.10 1.43 -17.67
N CYS A 167 -8.67 1.29 -18.86
CA CYS A 167 -7.91 1.07 -20.10
C CYS A 167 -6.99 2.26 -20.41
N VAL A 168 -7.48 3.48 -20.24
CA VAL A 168 -6.71 4.71 -20.46
C VAL A 168 -5.55 4.81 -19.47
N ALA A 169 -5.80 4.54 -18.19
CA ALA A 169 -4.78 4.56 -17.14
C ALA A 169 -3.70 3.49 -17.37
N LYS A 170 -4.10 2.25 -17.69
CA LYS A 170 -3.17 1.15 -18.02
C LYS A 170 -2.32 1.47 -19.24
N ARG A 171 -2.93 1.99 -20.31
CA ARG A 171 -2.19 2.42 -21.51
C ARG A 171 -1.17 3.50 -21.19
N ARG A 172 -1.54 4.51 -20.40
CA ARG A 172 -0.60 5.55 -19.96
C ARG A 172 0.54 4.98 -19.13
N GLN A 173 0.26 4.06 -18.21
CA GLN A 173 1.28 3.37 -17.41
C GLN A 173 2.24 2.56 -18.29
N GLN A 174 1.72 1.83 -19.27
CA GLN A 174 2.52 1.07 -20.22
C GLN A 174 3.42 2.00 -21.07
N MET A 175 2.88 3.10 -21.62
CA MET A 175 3.66 4.07 -22.36
C MET A 175 4.77 4.69 -21.49
N ARG A 176 4.48 5.01 -20.22
CA ARG A 176 5.49 5.48 -19.27
C ARG A 176 6.57 4.43 -19.01
N HIS A 177 6.18 3.16 -18.88
CA HIS A 177 7.13 2.08 -18.67
C HIS A 177 8.06 1.92 -19.89
N ILE A 178 7.50 1.92 -21.10
CA ILE A 178 8.27 1.83 -22.36
C ILE A 178 9.23 3.01 -22.50
N ASN A 179 8.76 4.22 -22.19
CA ASN A 179 9.56 5.44 -22.31
C ASN A 179 10.54 5.66 -21.14
N LYS A 180 10.48 4.83 -20.09
CA LYS A 180 11.36 4.99 -18.94
C LYS A 180 12.74 4.42 -19.29
N PRO A 181 13.81 5.24 -19.27
CA PRO A 181 15.15 4.72 -19.52
C PRO A 181 15.51 3.71 -18.43
N THR A 182 15.93 2.52 -18.85
CA THR A 182 16.39 1.45 -17.97
C THR A 182 17.71 1.85 -17.32
N LYS A 183 17.64 2.48 -16.15
CA LYS A 183 18.80 2.80 -15.32
C LYS A 183 19.15 1.60 -14.45
N VAL A 184 19.82 0.62 -15.02
CA VAL A 184 20.44 -0.46 -14.23
C VAL A 184 21.80 0.04 -13.75
N PRO A 185 22.12 -0.07 -12.45
CA PRO A 185 23.45 0.30 -11.96
C PRO A 185 24.51 -0.56 -12.65
N LEU A 186 25.65 0.04 -13.00
CA LEU A 186 26.75 -0.70 -13.59
C LEU A 186 27.31 -1.69 -12.55
N THR A 187 27.78 -2.85 -13.01
CA THR A 187 28.43 -3.83 -12.13
C THR A 187 29.61 -3.22 -11.37
N SER A 188 30.36 -2.30 -12.00
CA SER A 188 31.44 -1.56 -11.36
C SER A 188 30.97 -0.73 -10.16
N ASP A 189 29.77 -0.14 -10.24
CA ASP A 189 29.23 0.69 -9.17
C ASP A 189 28.74 -0.17 -8.01
N LEU A 190 28.18 -1.35 -8.30
CA LEU A 190 27.81 -2.34 -7.29
C LEU A 190 29.04 -2.89 -6.55
N ILE A 191 30.13 -3.17 -7.28
CA ILE A 191 31.40 -3.62 -6.68
C ILE A 191 31.96 -2.52 -5.76
N LYS A 192 32.05 -1.28 -6.25
CA LYS A 192 32.52 -0.13 -5.45
C LYS A 192 31.69 0.05 -4.18
N LEU A 193 30.37 -0.04 -4.28
CA LEU A 193 29.48 0.08 -3.13
C LEU A 193 29.67 -1.08 -2.14
N LYS A 194 29.79 -2.33 -2.63
CA LYS A 194 30.06 -3.50 -1.80
C LYS A 194 31.37 -3.35 -1.03
N ASP A 195 32.45 -2.97 -1.72
CA ASP A 195 33.78 -2.85 -1.11
C ASP A 195 33.81 -1.74 -0.07
N TRP A 196 33.18 -0.60 -0.37
CA TRP A 196 33.01 0.49 0.59
C TRP A 196 32.21 0.05 1.83
N LEU A 197 31.08 -0.64 1.66
CA LEU A 197 30.26 -1.14 2.78
C LEU A 197 31.05 -2.10 3.67
N LEU A 198 31.81 -3.03 3.08
CA LEU A 198 32.65 -3.99 3.81
C LEU A 198 33.77 -3.29 4.59
N GLN A 199 34.38 -2.27 4.00
CA GLN A 199 35.42 -1.49 4.68
C GLN A 199 34.83 -0.73 5.87
N GLN A 200 33.69 -0.06 5.70
CA GLN A 200 33.04 0.68 6.78
C GLN A 200 32.55 -0.24 7.90
N LEU A 201 31.91 -1.37 7.57
CA LEU A 201 31.44 -2.33 8.57
C LEU A 201 32.60 -2.89 9.40
N ARG A 202 33.75 -3.22 8.78
CA ARG A 202 34.95 -3.66 9.51
C ARG A 202 35.46 -2.64 10.53
N ASN A 203 35.29 -1.36 10.25
CA ASN A 203 35.71 -0.30 11.17
C ASN A 203 34.72 -0.13 12.33
N VAL A 204 33.42 -0.31 12.07
CA VAL A 204 32.37 -0.12 13.09
C VAL A 204 32.27 -1.30 14.05
N ILE A 205 32.45 -2.54 13.57
CA ILE A 205 32.33 -3.76 14.40
C ILE A 205 33.43 -3.85 15.47
N LYS A 206 34.57 -3.16 15.30
CA LYS A 206 35.69 -3.15 16.26
C LYS A 206 35.45 -2.28 17.49
N VAL A 207 34.35 -1.52 17.54
CA VAL A 207 34.04 -0.63 18.65
C VAL A 207 33.24 -1.41 19.70
N GLU A 208 33.85 -1.69 20.86
CA GLU A 208 33.22 -2.49 21.92
C GLU A 208 31.99 -1.83 22.55
N ASN A 209 31.93 -0.49 22.58
CA ASN A 209 30.80 0.28 23.11
C ASN A 209 30.34 1.33 22.10
N PRO A 210 29.60 0.93 21.04
CA PRO A 210 29.17 1.86 20.01
C PRO A 210 28.10 2.81 20.56
N THR A 211 28.20 4.08 20.18
CA THR A 211 27.09 5.02 20.40
C THR A 211 25.87 4.60 19.58
N ARG A 212 24.68 5.01 20.00
CA ARG A 212 23.43 4.75 19.24
C ARG A 212 23.55 5.12 17.77
N VAL A 213 24.16 6.27 17.46
CA VAL A 213 24.38 6.74 16.09
C VAL A 213 25.26 5.78 15.30
N LEU A 214 26.32 5.27 15.93
CA LEU A 214 27.24 4.34 15.30
C LEU A 214 26.57 2.97 15.05
N TRP A 215 25.75 2.50 15.99
CA TRP A 215 24.93 1.31 15.82
C TRP A 215 23.92 1.45 14.67
N GLU A 216 23.15 2.54 14.63
CA GLU A 216 22.19 2.81 13.54
C GLU A 216 22.90 2.84 12.18
N LYS A 217 24.10 3.43 12.11
CA LYS A 217 24.92 3.42 10.90
C LYS A 217 25.33 2.00 10.49
N ALA A 218 25.77 1.17 11.43
CA ALA A 218 26.12 -0.22 11.17
C ALA A 218 24.93 -1.04 10.65
N ALA A 219 23.78 -0.92 11.32
CA ALA A 219 22.54 -1.59 10.93
C ALA A 219 22.10 -1.18 9.53
N ASN A 220 22.13 0.12 9.20
CA ASN A 220 21.83 0.60 7.85
C ASN A 220 22.78 0.03 6.79
N MET A 221 24.09 -0.02 7.06
CA MET A 221 25.06 -0.59 6.13
C MET A 221 24.84 -2.11 5.93
N ALA A 222 24.52 -2.84 6.99
CA ALA A 222 24.18 -4.25 6.92
C ALA A 222 22.90 -4.48 6.10
N MET A 223 21.85 -3.68 6.34
CA MET A 223 20.60 -3.75 5.56
C MET A 223 20.84 -3.48 4.08
N VAL A 224 21.64 -2.47 3.71
CA VAL A 224 21.98 -2.20 2.30
C VAL A 224 22.72 -3.37 1.68
N ARG A 225 23.67 -3.97 2.41
CA ARG A 225 24.41 -5.15 1.92
C ARG A 225 23.48 -6.35 1.67
N ILE A 226 22.58 -6.64 2.60
CA ILE A 226 21.60 -7.73 2.46
C ILE A 226 20.64 -7.46 1.29
N ALA A 227 20.16 -6.22 1.14
CA ALA A 227 19.27 -5.83 0.04
C ALA A 227 19.95 -5.98 -1.32
N MET A 228 21.21 -5.54 -1.44
CA MET A 228 22.02 -5.71 -2.65
C MET A 228 22.24 -7.18 -2.99
N PHE A 229 22.59 -7.99 -1.99
CA PHE A 229 22.89 -9.41 -2.14
C PHE A 229 21.68 -10.19 -2.63
N ASN A 230 20.55 -10.03 -1.94
CA ASN A 230 19.32 -10.76 -2.25
C ASN A 230 18.53 -10.15 -3.42
N LYS A 231 18.99 -9.03 -4.00
CA LYS A 231 18.21 -8.17 -4.92
C LYS A 231 16.79 -7.89 -4.39
N ARG A 232 16.65 -7.74 -3.07
CA ARG A 232 15.37 -7.53 -2.37
C ARG A 232 15.12 -6.04 -2.15
N ARG A 233 13.85 -5.66 -2.02
CA ARG A 233 13.51 -4.29 -1.60
C ARG A 233 13.95 -4.07 -0.15
N ILE A 234 14.51 -2.90 0.13
CA ILE A 234 14.99 -2.54 1.49
C ILE A 234 13.90 -2.73 2.55
N ALA A 235 12.63 -2.47 2.20
CA ALA A 235 11.50 -2.68 3.10
C ALA A 235 11.36 -4.15 3.58
N GLU A 236 11.62 -5.12 2.68
CA GLU A 236 11.58 -6.55 3.03
C GLU A 236 12.72 -6.90 4.00
N VAL A 237 13.90 -6.32 3.79
CA VAL A 237 15.07 -6.53 4.67
C VAL A 237 14.87 -5.86 6.03
N SER A 238 14.24 -4.68 6.07
CA SER A 238 13.99 -3.96 7.33
C SER A 238 12.94 -4.62 8.22
N GLU A 239 12.09 -5.48 7.65
CA GLU A 239 11.02 -6.19 8.36
C GLU A 239 11.42 -7.63 8.73
N MET A 240 12.62 -8.07 8.32
CA MET A 240 13.17 -9.39 8.64
C MET A 240 13.49 -9.49 10.13
N LYS A 241 13.00 -10.54 10.78
CA LYS A 241 13.27 -10.82 12.19
C LYS A 241 14.56 -11.63 12.34
N VAL A 242 15.15 -11.58 13.53
CA VAL A 242 16.31 -12.44 13.88
C VAL A 242 15.94 -13.91 13.74
N THR A 243 14.71 -14.29 14.10
CA THR A 243 14.20 -15.66 13.93
C THR A 243 14.23 -16.10 12.47
N ASP A 244 13.80 -15.23 11.55
CA ASP A 244 13.79 -15.52 10.10
C ASP A 244 15.22 -15.78 9.59
N PHE A 245 16.21 -15.11 10.17
CA PHE A 245 17.63 -15.29 9.84
C PHE A 245 18.21 -16.57 10.45
N THR A 246 17.94 -16.85 11.72
CA THR A 246 18.44 -18.05 12.41
C THR A 246 17.82 -19.34 11.89
N GLU A 247 16.56 -19.29 11.45
CA GLU A 247 15.88 -20.42 10.81
C GLU A 247 16.44 -20.70 9.40
N MET A 248 16.92 -19.67 8.69
CA MET A 248 17.67 -19.86 7.43
C MET A 248 19.02 -20.56 7.65
N GLU A 249 19.77 -20.22 8.70
CA GLU A 249 21.05 -20.91 9.02
C GLU A 249 20.84 -22.39 9.39
N ALA A 250 19.68 -22.77 9.91
CA ALA A 250 19.34 -24.19 10.13
C ALA A 250 19.08 -24.96 8.82
N GLN A 251 19.01 -24.25 7.70
CA GLN A 251 18.76 -24.76 6.35
C GLN A 251 20.05 -24.66 5.50
N ASP A 252 21.19 -24.93 6.13
CA ASP A 252 22.55 -24.77 5.60
C ASP A 252 22.95 -25.74 4.48
N ASP A 253 22.03 -26.60 4.03
CA ASP A 253 22.18 -27.20 2.71
C ASP A 253 21.73 -26.16 1.68
N ILE A 254 22.70 -25.46 1.07
CA ILE A 254 22.49 -24.94 -0.29
C ILE A 254 22.06 -26.15 -1.08
N ASP A 255 20.75 -26.24 -1.34
CA ASP A 255 20.14 -27.36 -2.00
C ASP A 255 20.95 -27.61 -3.28
N SER A 256 21.69 -28.73 -3.31
CA SER A 256 22.68 -28.96 -4.35
C SER A 256 22.03 -28.93 -5.74
N GLU A 257 20.72 -29.18 -5.81
CA GLU A 257 19.86 -28.96 -6.96
C GLU A 257 19.77 -27.50 -7.40
N ILE A 258 19.60 -26.55 -6.48
CA ILE A 258 19.52 -25.11 -6.79
C ILE A 258 20.85 -24.61 -7.33
N TYR A 259 21.98 -24.95 -6.70
CA TYR A 259 23.29 -24.59 -7.23
C TYR A 259 23.53 -25.22 -8.61
N ASN A 260 23.11 -26.48 -8.81
CA ASN A 260 23.27 -27.15 -10.09
C ASN A 260 22.36 -26.60 -11.20
N ALA A 261 21.17 -26.10 -10.85
CA ALA A 261 20.22 -25.45 -11.75
C ALA A 261 20.67 -24.05 -12.22
N LEU A 262 21.63 -23.42 -11.54
CA LEU A 262 22.23 -22.17 -12.00
C LEU A 262 23.02 -22.37 -13.30
N ASP A 263 22.87 -21.42 -14.23
CA ASP A 263 23.71 -21.35 -15.42
C ASP A 263 25.18 -21.07 -15.05
N MET A 264 26.12 -21.40 -15.94
CA MET A 264 27.55 -21.15 -15.75
C MET A 264 27.84 -19.68 -15.42
N SER A 265 27.12 -18.75 -16.04
CA SER A 265 27.23 -17.32 -15.77
C SER A 265 26.88 -16.99 -14.31
N GLU A 266 25.84 -17.63 -13.78
CA GLU A 266 25.31 -17.41 -12.43
C GLU A 266 26.17 -18.08 -11.36
N LYS A 267 26.71 -19.28 -11.65
CA LYS A 267 27.71 -19.97 -10.81
C LYS A 267 28.99 -19.14 -10.66
N ILE A 268 29.45 -18.51 -11.73
CA ILE A 268 30.64 -17.64 -11.70
C ILE A 268 30.35 -16.37 -10.88
N LEU A 269 29.13 -15.81 -11.00
CA LEU A 269 28.70 -14.66 -10.23
C LEU A 269 28.55 -14.98 -8.74
N SER A 270 28.03 -16.16 -8.38
CA SER A 270 27.90 -16.56 -6.97
C SER A 270 29.26 -16.66 -6.29
N LYS A 271 30.26 -17.24 -6.96
CA LYS A 271 31.66 -17.27 -6.48
C LYS A 271 32.29 -15.88 -6.37
N ARG A 272 32.10 -15.01 -7.38
CA ARG A 272 32.65 -13.63 -7.37
C ARG A 272 32.01 -12.75 -6.29
N CYS A 273 30.77 -13.03 -5.92
CA CYS A 273 30.04 -12.32 -4.88
C CYS A 273 30.24 -12.91 -3.47
N GLY A 274 30.97 -14.04 -3.33
CA GLY A 274 31.27 -14.69 -2.07
C GLY A 274 30.08 -15.42 -1.45
N ILE A 275 29.24 -16.05 -2.28
CA ILE A 275 28.06 -16.85 -1.89
C ILE A 275 28.44 -18.32 -1.62
N VAL A 276 29.54 -18.78 -2.25
CA VAL A 276 30.19 -20.09 -2.09
C VAL A 276 31.69 -19.87 -2.20
#